data_AF-A0A7Y0EL30-F1
#
_entry.id   AF-A0A7Y0EL30-F1
#
_cell.length_a   1.000
_cell.length_b   1.000
_cell.length_c   1.000
_cell.angle_alpha   90.00
_cell.angle_beta   90.00
_cell.angle_gamma   90.00
#
_symmetry.space_group_name_H-M   'P 1'
#
loop_
_entity.id
_entity.type
_entity.pdbx_description
1 polymer ?
#
loop_
_entity_poly.entity_id
_entity_poly.type
_entity_poly.pdbx_seq_one_letter_code
_entity_poly.pdbx_strand_id
1 'polypeptide(L)'
;MLNLPKEVYEKMNELCDNPAQIIFQKHETTSESLEMYIVIVKIPSVDIPRFRIYKGLQYSNSITVEYFTLEEDMYLAMTSREVASNE
;
A
#
# COMPACT_ATOMS: atom_id res chain seq x y z
N MET A 1 6.33 22.52 -5.00
CA MET A 1 6.77 21.53 -3.99
C MET A 1 5.80 20.36 -4.11
N LEU A 2 6.29 19.21 -4.56
CA LEU A 2 5.47 18.02 -4.68
C LEU A 2 5.19 17.46 -3.27
N ASN A 3 3.98 16.96 -3.02
CA ASN A 3 3.57 16.45 -1.71
C ASN A 3 3.16 14.98 -1.86
N LEU A 4 4.11 14.08 -1.61
CA LEU A 4 3.94 12.65 -1.80
C LEU A 4 2.75 12.06 -1.03
N PRO A 5 2.53 12.38 0.27
CA PRO A 5 1.32 11.95 0.97
C PRO A 5 0.04 12.36 0.25
N LYS A 6 -0.04 13.61 -0.21
CA LYS A 6 -1.24 14.13 -0.89
C LYS A 6 -1.56 13.33 -2.16
N GLU A 7 -0.57 13.07 -3.01
CA GLU A 7 -0.76 12.30 -4.26
C GLU A 7 -1.22 10.85 -3.98
N VAL A 8 -0.71 10.22 -2.92
CA VAL A 8 -1.17 8.89 -2.50
C VAL A 8 -2.62 8.93 -2.03
N TYR A 9 -3.02 9.94 -1.26
CA TYR A 9 -4.40 10.10 -0.81
C TYR A 9 -5.36 10.41 -1.96
N GLU A 10 -4.96 11.25 -2.92
CA GLU A 10 -5.75 11.49 -4.13
C GLU A 10 -5.97 10.19 -4.91
N LYS A 11 -4.90 9.39 -5.10
CA LYS A 11 -5.03 8.10 -5.78
C LYS A 11 -5.92 7.11 -5.03
N MET A 12 -5.86 7.13 -3.70
CA MET A 12 -6.71 6.30 -2.85
C MET A 12 -8.18 6.69 -2.96
N ASN A 13 -8.47 7.99 -2.97
CA ASN A 13 -9.83 8.53 -3.09
C ASN A 13 -10.44 8.29 -4.49
N GLU A 14 -9.63 8.29 -5.55
CA GLU A 14 -10.08 7.92 -6.91
C GLU A 14 -10.57 6.47 -7.00
N LEU A 15 -10.02 5.57 -6.17
CA LEU A 15 -10.18 4.12 -6.31
C LEU A 15 -11.03 3.47 -5.22
N CYS A 16 -11.53 4.24 -4.25
CA CYS A 16 -12.33 3.75 -3.14
C CYS A 16 -13.64 4.56 -3.00
N ASP A 17 -14.77 3.95 -3.37
CA ASP A 17 -16.11 4.51 -3.20
C ASP A 17 -16.60 4.53 -1.73
N ASN A 18 -15.97 3.73 -0.87
CA ASN A 18 -16.26 3.64 0.57
C ASN A 18 -15.04 4.10 1.37
N PRO A 19 -15.21 4.61 2.60
CA PRO A 19 -14.11 4.98 3.46
C PRO A 19 -13.30 3.73 3.82
N ALA A 20 -12.30 3.41 3.00
CA ALA A 20 -11.41 2.30 3.24
C ALA A 20 -10.67 2.56 4.55
N GLN A 21 -10.66 1.57 5.43
CA GLN A 21 -10.03 1.73 6.74
C GLN A 21 -8.52 1.62 6.56
N ILE A 22 -7.78 2.71 6.80
CA ILE A 22 -6.31 2.67 6.86
C ILE A 22 -5.91 1.82 8.06
N ILE A 23 -5.18 0.74 7.81
CA ILE A 23 -4.67 -0.19 8.84
C ILE A 23 -3.17 -0.04 9.06
N PHE A 24 -2.46 0.56 8.11
CA PHE A 24 -1.04 0.86 8.23
C PHE A 24 -0.69 2.07 7.38
N GLN A 25 0.21 2.90 7.90
CA GLN A 25 0.84 3.97 7.14
C GLN A 25 2.30 4.11 7.56
N LYS A 26 3.19 4.33 6.60
CA LYS A 26 4.59 4.63 6.85
C LYS A 26 5.10 5.66 5.85
N HIS A 27 5.78 6.66 6.37
CA HIS A 27 6.51 7.64 5.59
C HIS A 27 7.99 7.50 5.90
N GLU A 28 8.80 7.29 4.87
CA GLU A 28 10.24 7.14 4.99
C GLU A 28 10.98 7.96 3.94
N THR A 29 11.95 8.76 4.37
CA THR A 29 12.89 9.47 3.51
C THR A 29 14.24 8.76 3.64
N THR A 30 14.67 8.10 2.57
CA THR A 30 15.90 7.27 2.57
C THR A 30 17.13 8.06 2.12
N SER A 31 16.93 9.11 1.31
CA SER A 31 17.95 10.09 0.91
C SER A 31 17.27 11.42 0.59
N GLU A 32 18.05 12.50 0.40
CA GLU A 32 17.53 13.80 -0.05
C GLU A 32 16.74 13.72 -1.37
N SER A 33 17.00 12.68 -2.16
CA SER A 33 16.39 12.49 -3.47
C SER A 33 15.30 11.42 -3.51
N LEU A 34 15.11 10.64 -2.44
CA LEU A 34 14.19 9.50 -2.43
C LEU A 34 13.33 9.48 -1.16
N GLU A 35 12.03 9.68 -1.37
CA GLU A 35 10.98 9.62 -0.37
C GLU A 35 9.97 8.53 -0.76
N MET A 36 9.48 7.80 0.24
CA MET A 36 8.53 6.71 0.06
C MET A 36 7.39 6.85 1.05
N TYR A 37 6.16 6.74 0.57
CA TYR A 37 4.97 6.75 1.40
C TYR A 37 4.13 5.52 1.10
N ILE A 38 3.89 4.69 2.12
CA ILE A 38 3.12 3.46 2.00
C ILE A 38 1.87 3.60 2.87
N VAL A 39 0.71 3.29 2.27
CA VAL A 39 -0.57 3.20 2.98
C VAL A 39 -1.20 1.87 2.65
N ILE A 40 -1.62 1.12 3.68
CA ILE A 40 -2.39 -0.11 3.53
C ILE A 40 -3.79 0.15 4.05
N VAL A 41 -4.77 -0.15 3.21
CA VAL A 41 -6.19 -0.07 3.57
C VAL A 41 -6.82 -1.45 3.56
N LYS A 42 -7.78 -1.65 4.46
CA LYS A 42 -8.73 -2.75 4.39
C LYS A 42 -9.93 -2.31 3.56
N ILE A 43 -10.19 -3.03 2.47
CA ILE A 43 -11.37 -2.80 1.63
C ILE A 43 -12.56 -3.50 2.32
N PRO A 44 -13.69 -2.79 2.52
CA PRO A 44 -14.91 -3.41 3.00
C PRO A 44 -15.38 -4.46 1.97
N SER A 45 -15.34 -5.73 2.35
CA SER A 45 -15.82 -6.86 1.56
C SER A 45 -16.58 -7.78 2.50
N VAL A 46 -17.72 -8.28 2.04
CA VAL A 46 -18.72 -8.97 2.88
C VAL A 46 -18.23 -10.34 3.35
N ASP A 47 -17.38 -11.00 2.58
CA ASP A 47 -17.05 -12.42 2.80
C ASP A 47 -15.54 -12.70 2.97
N ILE A 48 -14.67 -11.86 2.37
CA ILE A 48 -13.22 -12.10 2.35
C ILE A 48 -12.49 -10.79 2.58
N PRO A 49 -11.56 -10.69 3.56
CA PRO A 49 -10.76 -9.50 3.78
C PRO A 49 -9.86 -9.24 2.57
N ARG A 50 -10.08 -8.11 1.90
CA ARG A 50 -9.21 -7.61 0.82
C ARG A 50 -8.41 -6.43 1.34
N PHE A 51 -7.13 -6.40 0.99
CA PHE A 51 -6.26 -5.29 1.35
C PHE A 51 -5.75 -4.62 0.08
N ARG A 52 -5.58 -3.30 0.13
CA ARG A 52 -4.91 -2.58 -0.94
C ARG A 52 -3.74 -1.80 -0.38
N ILE A 53 -2.60 -1.96 -1.04
CA ILE A 53 -1.35 -1.30 -0.70
C ILE A 53 -1.14 -0.22 -1.74
N TYR A 54 -1.08 1.03 -1.27
CA TYR A 54 -0.67 2.18 -2.05
C TYR A 54 0.77 2.50 -1.73
N LYS A 55 1.59 2.68 -2.76
CA LYS A 55 3.00 3.01 -2.65
C LYS A 55 3.28 4.25 -3.50
N GLY A 56 3.52 5.35 -2.81
CA GLY A 56 4.11 6.54 -3.39
C GLY A 56 5.64 6.46 -3.34
N LEU A 57 6.27 6.84 -4.44
CA LEU A 57 7.70 7.10 -4.54
C LEU A 57 7.91 8.50 -5.11
N GLN A 58 8.66 9.32 -4.41
CA GLN A 58 9.18 10.57 -4.95
C GLN A 58 10.67 10.41 -5.21
N TYR A 59 11.08 10.61 -6.46
CA TYR A 59 12.48 10.70 -6.83
C TYR A 59 12.76 12.09 -7.42
N SER A 60 13.59 12.88 -6.75
CA SER A 60 13.87 14.28 -7.11
C SER A 60 12.57 15.09 -7.30
N ASN A 61 12.21 15.47 -8.54
CA ASN A 61 11.03 16.25 -8.88
C ASN A 61 9.92 15.42 -9.55
N SER A 62 9.91 14.10 -9.36
CA SER A 62 8.90 13.20 -9.93
C SER A 62 8.26 12.37 -8.84
N ILE A 63 6.93 12.28 -8.86
CA ILE A 63 6.15 11.37 -8.02
C ILE A 63 5.60 10.26 -8.91
N THR A 64 5.65 9.03 -8.40
CA THR A 64 4.94 7.88 -8.94
C THR A 64 4.12 7.26 -7.82
N VAL A 65 2.85 6.99 -8.09
CA VAL A 65 1.94 6.31 -7.16
C VAL A 65 1.46 5.03 -7.82
N GLU A 66 1.77 3.91 -7.19
CA GLU A 66 1.35 2.58 -7.61
C GLU A 66 0.45 1.98 -6.55
N TYR A 67 -0.38 1.02 -6.94
CA TYR A 67 -1.15 0.23 -6.00
C TYR A 67 -1.23 -1.22 -6.45
N PHE A 68 -1.43 -2.11 -5.48
CA PHE A 68 -1.81 -3.49 -5.73
C PHE A 68 -2.79 -3.96 -4.65
N THR A 69 -3.64 -4.91 -5.03
CA THR A 69 -4.61 -5.49 -4.11
C THR A 69 -4.11 -6.87 -3.71
N LEU A 70 -4.12 -7.17 -2.41
CA LEU A 70 -3.88 -8.49 -1.86
C LEU A 70 -5.22 -9.16 -1.61
N GLU A 71 -5.41 -10.28 -2.31
CA GLU A 71 -6.52 -11.20 -2.12
C GLU A 71 -6.13 -12.32 -1.15
N GLU A 72 -7.12 -13.08 -0.70
CA GLU A 72 -6.93 -14.13 0.33
C GLU A 72 -5.98 -15.23 -0.13
N ASP A 73 -6.08 -15.66 -1.39
CA ASP A 73 -5.18 -16.66 -1.99
C ASP A 73 -3.73 -16.17 -2.02
N MET A 74 -3.50 -14.90 -2.33
CA MET A 74 -2.18 -14.27 -2.30
C MET A 74 -1.63 -14.20 -0.87
N TYR A 75 -2.46 -13.81 0.10
CA TYR A 75 -2.08 -13.78 1.51
C TYR A 75 -1.70 -15.17 2.02
N LEU A 76 -2.52 -16.17 1.71
CA LEU A 76 -2.26 -17.57 2.06
C LEU A 76 -0.96 -18.06 1.41
N ALA A 77 -0.72 -17.77 0.13
CA ALA A 77 0.52 -18.14 -0.55
C ALA A 77 1.78 -17.48 0.05
N MET A 78 1.66 -16.24 0.54
CA MET A 78 2.76 -15.52 1.19
C MET A 78 3.09 -16.09 2.57
N THR A 79 2.09 -16.55 3.31
CA THR A 79 2.24 -17.07 4.68
C THR A 79 2.48 -18.58 4.73
N SER A 80 2.12 -19.33 3.69
CA SER A 80 2.26 -20.79 3.65
C SER A 80 3.71 -21.31 3.56
N ARG A 81 4.70 -20.42 3.35
CA ARG A 81 6.12 -20.80 3.23
C ARG A 81 6.91 -20.81 4.55
N GLU A 82 6.35 -20.33 5.66
CA GLU A 82 7.07 -20.33 6.95
C GLU A 82 7.12 -21.70 7.66
N VAL A 83 6.51 -22.76 7.11
CA VAL A 83 6.47 -24.09 7.74
C VAL A 83 7.53 -25.06 7.17
N ALA A 84 8.26 -24.71 6.11
CA ALA A 84 9.13 -25.65 5.38
C ALA A 84 10.64 -25.45 5.56
N SER A 85 11.09 -24.78 6.63
CA SER A 85 12.52 -24.55 6.88
C SER A 85 13.01 -24.98 8.26
N ASN A 86 12.37 -26.00 8.85
CA ASN A 86 12.86 -26.74 10.01
C ASN A 86 12.79 -28.26 9.74
N GLU A 87 13.52 -28.73 8.72
CA GLU A 87 13.87 -30.16 8.57
C GLU A 87 15.37 -30.29 8.26
#